data_AF-A0AAU9N6N5-F1
#
_entry.id   AF-A0AAU9N6N5-F1
#
_cell.length_a   1.000
_cell.length_b   1.000
_cell.length_c   1.000
_cell.angle_alpha   90.00
_cell.angle_beta   90.00
_cell.angle_gamma   90.00
#
_symmetry.space_group_name_H-M   'P 1'
#
loop_
_entity.id
_entity.type
_entity.pdbx_description
1 polymer ?
#
loop_
_entity_poly.entity_id
_entity_poly.type
_entity_poly.pdbx_seq_one_letter_code
_entity_poly.pdbx_strand_id
1 'polypeptide(L)'
;MDTSSNVVFLFCMVLSIVSASADAAYGVAKLPEIPHKMKQKEIPKSIAVQGLIYCKSGPKFIPLKGAMARITCLARNQHGLELAPFSISSCPADDKGYFLAKLSPPSTKFLKNAQWELKECKAFLQSSPLKDCKVPLDINGGVKGAHIIASSSHRLLKNANLYSLKPFFYTSDKPHTVSDNKKY
;
A
#
# COMPACT_ATOMS: atom_id res chain seq x y z
N MET A 1 20.10 55.24 -64.33
CA MET A 1 20.52 54.58 -65.58
C MET A 1 21.79 55.26 -66.01
N ASP A 2 22.81 54.45 -66.36
CA ASP A 2 24.16 54.73 -66.89
C ASP A 2 25.15 53.74 -66.20
N THR A 3 25.19 52.46 -66.59
CA THR A 3 26.14 51.81 -67.55
C THR A 3 27.62 51.97 -67.16
N SER A 4 28.28 51.03 -66.46
CA SER A 4 28.89 49.74 -66.88
C SER A 4 30.22 49.84 -67.65
N SER A 5 31.27 49.14 -67.16
CA SER A 5 32.46 48.54 -67.83
C SER A 5 33.71 48.70 -66.93
N ASN A 6 34.62 47.75 -66.69
CA ASN A 6 35.04 46.56 -67.44
C ASN A 6 35.95 45.64 -66.57
N VAL A 7 35.85 44.32 -66.80
CA VAL A 7 36.96 43.36 -67.04
C VAL A 7 37.99 43.14 -65.91
N VAL A 8 37.86 42.06 -65.12
CA VAL A 8 38.56 40.75 -65.29
C VAL A 8 40.10 40.85 -65.21
N PHE A 9 40.71 40.35 -64.14
CA PHE A 9 41.90 39.49 -64.25
C PHE A 9 41.99 38.51 -63.07
N LEU A 10 42.17 37.25 -63.44
CA LEU A 10 42.23 36.03 -62.64
C LEU A 10 43.63 35.82 -62.02
N PHE A 11 43.64 35.20 -60.84
CA PHE A 11 44.48 34.07 -60.37
C PHE A 11 45.96 34.19 -59.98
N CYS A 12 46.28 33.29 -59.03
CA CYS A 12 47.57 32.65 -58.70
C CYS A 12 48.44 33.30 -57.61
N MET A 13 48.30 32.84 -56.36
CA MET A 13 49.14 31.75 -55.84
C MET A 13 48.90 31.51 -54.34
N VAL A 14 48.56 30.26 -54.06
CA VAL A 14 48.61 29.52 -52.79
C VAL A 14 49.92 29.74 -52.03
N LEU A 15 49.82 30.04 -50.73
CA LEU A 15 50.79 29.60 -49.73
C LEU A 15 50.02 28.98 -48.55
N SER A 16 50.02 27.65 -48.56
CA SER A 16 49.56 26.80 -47.47
C SER A 16 50.44 27.05 -46.24
N ILE A 17 49.82 27.45 -45.13
CA ILE A 17 50.43 27.29 -43.81
C ILE A 17 49.51 26.36 -43.03
N VAL A 18 49.95 25.10 -42.93
CA VAL A 18 49.45 24.15 -41.95
C VAL A 18 50.26 24.43 -40.68
N SER A 19 49.60 24.88 -39.63
CA SER A 19 50.07 24.71 -38.26
C SER A 19 48.88 24.46 -37.34
N ALA A 20 48.99 23.34 -36.63
CA ALA A 20 47.98 22.77 -35.78
C ALA A 20 47.89 23.45 -34.40
N SER A 21 46.74 23.19 -33.77
CA SER A 21 46.42 23.20 -32.33
C SER A 21 46.39 24.53 -31.58
N ALA A 22 45.17 24.97 -31.29
CA ALA A 22 44.69 25.09 -29.91
C ALA A 22 43.17 24.95 -29.93
N ASP A 23 42.68 23.78 -29.49
CA ASP A 23 41.27 23.45 -29.36
C ASP A 23 40.58 24.36 -28.33
N ALA A 24 39.99 25.47 -28.78
CA ALA A 24 38.95 26.15 -28.02
C ALA A 24 37.62 25.45 -28.30
N ALA A 25 37.49 24.23 -27.79
CA ALA A 25 36.23 23.51 -27.74
C ALA A 25 35.25 24.33 -26.88
N TYR A 26 34.33 25.04 -27.53
CA TYR A 26 33.10 25.48 -26.86
C TYR A 26 32.33 24.22 -26.49
N GLY A 27 32.58 23.74 -25.27
CA GLY A 27 31.90 22.60 -24.70
C GLY A 27 30.42 22.92 -24.55
N VAL A 28 29.61 22.49 -25.52
CA VAL A 28 28.20 22.19 -25.25
C VAL A 28 28.25 21.02 -24.29
N ALA A 29 28.05 21.28 -23.01
CA ALA A 29 27.86 20.24 -22.02
C ALA A 29 26.72 19.34 -22.52
N LYS A 30 27.05 18.12 -22.94
CA LYS A 30 26.03 17.08 -23.13
C LYS A 30 25.34 16.95 -21.78
N LEU A 31 24.11 17.44 -21.71
CA LEU A 31 23.21 17.15 -20.61
C LEU A 31 23.23 15.62 -20.46
N PRO A 32 23.47 15.06 -19.26
CA PRO A 32 23.45 13.63 -19.09
C PRO A 32 22.09 13.13 -19.57
N GLU A 33 22.07 12.31 -20.61
CA GLU A 33 20.92 11.48 -20.93
C GLU A 33 20.76 10.53 -19.75
N ILE A 34 20.02 10.98 -18.73
CA ILE A 34 19.56 10.12 -17.66
C ILE A 34 18.80 9.02 -18.39
N PRO A 35 19.23 7.74 -18.33
CA PRO A 35 18.44 6.66 -18.88
C PRO A 35 17.12 6.78 -18.14
N HIS A 36 16.06 7.16 -18.86
CA HIS A 36 14.71 7.08 -18.34
C HIS A 36 14.50 5.59 -18.10
N LYS A 37 14.90 5.09 -16.93
CA LYS A 37 14.39 3.85 -16.39
C LYS A 37 12.90 4.11 -16.35
N MET A 38 12.21 3.62 -17.38
CA MET A 38 10.79 3.42 -17.36
C MET A 38 10.57 2.71 -16.03
N LYS A 39 10.06 3.44 -15.01
CA LYS A 39 9.67 2.83 -13.75
C LYS A 39 8.69 1.78 -14.20
N GLN A 40 9.12 0.52 -14.19
CA GLN A 40 8.27 -0.60 -14.45
C GLN A 40 7.06 -0.35 -13.55
N LYS A 41 5.89 -0.18 -14.17
CA LYS A 41 4.65 0.17 -13.49
C LYS A 41 4.43 -0.95 -12.48
N GLU A 42 4.89 -0.76 -11.25
CA GLU A 42 4.75 -1.73 -10.20
C GLU A 42 3.26 -1.90 -10.01
N ILE A 43 2.75 -3.05 -10.48
CA ILE A 43 1.35 -3.40 -10.30
C ILE A 43 1.15 -3.37 -8.78
N PRO A 44 0.21 -2.56 -8.26
CA PRO A 44 -0.01 -2.47 -6.82
C PRO A 44 -0.25 -3.87 -6.27
N LYS A 45 0.66 -4.38 -5.43
CA LYS A 45 0.50 -5.68 -4.80
C LYS A 45 -0.73 -5.63 -3.90
N SER A 46 -1.61 -6.61 -4.03
CA SER A 46 -2.80 -6.70 -3.18
C SER A 46 -2.40 -6.82 -1.70
N ILE A 47 -3.22 -6.28 -0.80
CA ILE A 47 -3.00 -6.43 0.65
C ILE A 47 -3.81 -7.64 1.10
N ALA A 48 -3.18 -8.54 1.84
CA ALA A 48 -3.84 -9.68 2.46
C ALA A 48 -3.66 -9.62 3.96
N VAL A 49 -4.73 -9.87 4.71
CA VAL A 49 -4.75 -9.83 6.17
C VAL A 49 -5.26 -11.17 6.65
N GLN A 50 -4.50 -11.82 7.52
CA GLN A 50 -4.86 -13.11 8.09
C GLN A 50 -4.75 -13.11 9.60
N GLY A 51 -5.42 -14.07 10.22
CA GLY A 51 -5.36 -14.29 11.65
C GLY A 51 -6.16 -15.51 12.08
N LEU A 52 -6.23 -15.70 13.38
CA LEU A 52 -6.96 -16.79 14.01
C LEU A 52 -8.05 -16.21 14.91
N ILE A 53 -9.23 -16.83 14.93
CA ILE A 53 -10.33 -16.49 15.82
C ILE A 53 -10.65 -17.70 16.69
N TYR A 54 -10.67 -17.49 17.99
CA TYR A 54 -10.95 -18.51 18.99
C TYR A 54 -12.17 -18.17 19.83
N CYS A 55 -12.85 -19.20 20.30
CA CYS A 55 -13.70 -19.13 21.48
C CYS A 55 -12.85 -19.37 22.72
N LYS A 56 -12.79 -18.39 23.62
CA LYS A 56 -12.13 -18.51 24.92
C LYS A 56 -13.14 -19.01 25.95
N SER A 57 -12.87 -20.19 26.49
CA SER A 57 -13.61 -20.79 27.61
C SER A 57 -12.62 -21.09 28.74
N GLY A 58 -12.55 -20.19 29.72
CA GLY A 58 -11.52 -20.22 30.77
C GLY A 58 -10.10 -20.18 30.16
N PRO A 59 -9.22 -21.16 30.47
CA PRO A 59 -7.88 -21.23 29.91
C PRO A 59 -7.82 -21.85 28.50
N LYS A 60 -8.92 -22.42 28.00
CA LYS A 60 -8.95 -23.12 26.71
C LYS A 60 -9.26 -22.15 25.57
N PHE A 61 -8.55 -22.29 24.45
CA PHE A 61 -8.80 -21.59 23.20
C PHE A 61 -9.27 -22.58 22.14
N ILE A 62 -10.54 -22.50 21.78
CA ILE A 62 -11.19 -23.43 20.85
C ILE A 62 -11.32 -22.74 19.49
N PRO A 63 -10.78 -23.29 18.39
CA PRO A 63 -10.95 -22.74 17.04
C PRO A 63 -12.41 -22.42 16.71
N LEU A 64 -12.68 -21.22 16.23
CA LEU A 64 -14.04 -20.77 15.96
C LEU A 64 -14.36 -20.76 14.46
N LYS A 65 -14.64 -21.95 13.92
CA LYS A 65 -15.06 -22.13 12.52
C LYS A 65 -16.28 -21.28 12.21
N GLY A 66 -16.23 -20.56 11.10
CA GLY A 66 -17.29 -19.70 10.59
C GLY A 66 -17.28 -18.27 11.15
N ALA A 67 -16.42 -17.94 12.11
CA ALA A 67 -16.26 -16.57 12.58
C ALA A 67 -15.66 -15.67 11.50
N MET A 68 -15.98 -14.37 11.55
CA MET A 68 -15.51 -13.40 10.56
C MET A 68 -14.82 -12.23 11.22
N ALA A 69 -13.84 -11.67 10.52
CA ALA A 69 -13.19 -10.41 10.84
C ALA A 69 -13.52 -9.35 9.80
N ARG A 70 -13.58 -8.09 10.22
CA ARG A 70 -13.75 -6.94 9.35
C ARG A 70 -12.47 -6.13 9.33
N ILE A 71 -12.02 -5.75 8.14
CA ILE A 71 -10.89 -4.84 7.96
C ILE A 71 -11.48 -3.51 7.51
N THR A 72 -11.11 -2.44 8.19
CA THR A 72 -11.47 -1.07 7.83
C THR A 72 -10.21 -0.23 7.69
N CYS A 73 -10.11 0.53 6.63
CA CYS A 73 -9.02 1.46 6.36
C CYS A 73 -9.58 2.84 6.04
N LEU A 74 -8.89 3.88 6.47
CA LEU A 74 -9.13 5.21 5.91
C LEU A 74 -8.55 5.26 4.51
N ALA A 75 -9.22 5.96 3.61
CA ALA A 75 -8.70 6.24 2.29
C ALA A 75 -8.40 7.74 2.20
N ARG A 76 -7.26 8.12 1.62
CA ARG A 76 -6.95 9.51 1.31
C ARG A 76 -6.65 9.66 -0.17
N ASN A 77 -7.04 10.79 -0.76
CA ASN A 77 -6.57 11.14 -2.10
C ASN A 77 -5.15 11.72 -2.06
N GLN A 78 -4.55 11.95 -3.24
CA GLN A 78 -3.22 12.55 -3.39
C GLN A 78 -3.03 13.93 -2.72
N HIS A 79 -4.12 14.64 -2.40
CA HIS A 79 -4.08 15.93 -1.71
C HIS A 79 -4.27 15.79 -0.19
N GLY A 80 -4.30 14.56 0.33
CA GLY A 80 -4.47 14.27 1.75
C GLY A 80 -5.92 14.36 2.25
N LEU A 81 -6.90 14.61 1.37
CA LEU A 81 -8.31 14.67 1.75
C LEU A 81 -8.81 13.27 2.11
N GLU A 82 -9.46 13.17 3.27
CA GLU A 82 -10.10 11.94 3.74
C GLU A 82 -11.29 11.58 2.84
N LEU A 83 -11.30 10.33 2.39
CA LEU A 83 -12.36 9.72 1.61
C LEU A 83 -13.15 8.76 2.50
N ALA A 84 -14.30 8.31 2.01
CA ALA A 84 -15.11 7.30 2.70
C ALA A 84 -14.24 6.08 3.09
N PRO A 85 -14.31 5.61 4.35
CA PRO A 85 -13.53 4.46 4.80
C PRO A 85 -13.83 3.21 3.97
N PHE A 86 -12.77 2.51 3.57
CA PHE A 86 -12.88 1.22 2.90
C PHE A 86 -13.08 0.14 3.96
N SER A 87 -14.13 -0.68 3.82
CA SER A 87 -14.41 -1.77 4.75
C SER A 87 -14.69 -3.07 4.01
N ILE A 88 -14.02 -4.16 4.40
CA ILE A 88 -14.19 -5.48 3.82
C ILE A 88 -14.32 -6.55 4.91
N SER A 89 -15.14 -7.54 4.66
CA SER A 89 -15.25 -8.75 5.50
C SER A 89 -14.29 -9.82 5.02
N SER A 90 -13.71 -10.56 5.96
CA SER A 90 -12.95 -11.77 5.65
C SER A 90 -13.85 -12.87 5.10
N CYS A 91 -13.25 -13.91 4.54
CA CYS A 91 -13.96 -15.19 4.47
C CYS A 91 -14.30 -15.69 5.88
N PRO A 92 -15.36 -16.50 6.06
CA PRO A 92 -15.59 -17.23 7.29
C PRO A 92 -14.38 -18.08 7.64
N ALA A 93 -14.02 -18.12 8.93
CA ALA A 93 -12.88 -18.85 9.41
C ALA A 93 -13.04 -20.37 9.18
N ASP A 94 -11.94 -21.05 8.88
CA ASP A 94 -11.93 -22.51 8.70
C ASP A 94 -12.04 -23.29 10.02
N ASP A 95 -11.91 -24.60 9.97
CA ASP A 95 -11.96 -25.49 11.14
C ASP A 95 -10.84 -25.24 12.17
N LYS A 96 -9.75 -24.59 11.77
CA LYS A 96 -8.65 -24.14 12.64
C LYS A 96 -8.84 -22.71 13.13
N GLY A 97 -9.97 -22.07 12.80
CA GLY A 97 -10.29 -20.69 13.16
C GLY A 97 -9.51 -19.68 12.31
N TYR A 98 -8.88 -20.10 11.21
CA TYR A 98 -8.09 -19.23 10.36
C TYR A 98 -8.98 -18.44 9.41
N PHE A 99 -8.79 -17.12 9.37
CA PHE A 99 -9.46 -16.24 8.41
C PHE A 99 -8.43 -15.57 7.48
N LEU A 100 -8.91 -15.22 6.28
CA LEU A 100 -8.18 -14.42 5.31
C LEU A 100 -9.11 -13.35 4.73
N ALA A 101 -8.64 -12.11 4.72
CA ALA A 101 -9.26 -10.99 4.02
C ALA A 101 -8.30 -10.46 2.95
N LYS A 102 -8.78 -10.35 1.72
CA LYS A 102 -7.99 -9.81 0.61
C LYS A 102 -8.52 -8.43 0.27
N LEU A 103 -7.72 -7.40 0.55
CA LEU A 103 -7.98 -6.05 0.12
C LEU A 103 -7.47 -5.92 -1.31
N SER A 104 -8.38 -6.12 -2.25
CA SER A 104 -8.18 -5.66 -3.62
C SER A 104 -8.39 -4.15 -3.64
N PRO A 105 -7.54 -3.38 -4.34
CA PRO A 105 -7.85 -1.99 -4.63
C PRO A 105 -9.25 -1.93 -5.27
N PRO A 106 -10.22 -1.14 -4.76
CA PRO A 106 -11.53 -0.98 -5.35
C PRO A 106 -11.46 -0.83 -6.86
N SER A 107 -12.05 -1.79 -7.56
CA SER A 107 -12.20 -1.83 -9.01
C SER A 107 -13.32 -0.90 -9.50
N THR A 108 -13.81 0.01 -8.65
CA THR A 108 -14.73 1.07 -9.04
C THR A 108 -14.08 1.91 -10.12
N LYS A 109 -14.77 2.11 -11.26
CA LYS A 109 -14.30 2.91 -12.41
C LYS A 109 -13.67 4.26 -11.99
N PHE A 110 -14.11 4.86 -10.89
CA PHE A 110 -13.62 6.13 -10.33
C PHE A 110 -12.20 6.08 -9.72
N LEU A 111 -11.75 4.93 -9.22
CA LEU A 111 -10.47 4.77 -8.51
C LEU A 111 -9.35 4.15 -9.37
N LYS A 112 -9.65 3.83 -10.64
CA LYS A 112 -8.65 3.31 -11.60
C LYS A 112 -7.62 4.37 -12.02
N ASN A 113 -7.99 5.65 -11.95
CA ASN A 113 -7.17 6.78 -12.39
C ASN A 113 -6.87 7.80 -11.27
N ALA A 114 -7.48 7.66 -10.09
CA ALA A 114 -7.16 8.48 -8.94
C ALA A 114 -5.98 7.87 -8.18
N GLN A 115 -4.99 8.67 -7.80
CA GLN A 115 -4.02 8.26 -6.79
C GLN A 115 -4.67 8.41 -5.42
N TRP A 116 -4.84 7.28 -4.74
CA TRP A 116 -5.34 7.22 -3.38
C TRP A 116 -4.51 6.21 -2.60
N GLU A 117 -4.44 6.40 -1.29
CA GLU A 117 -3.70 5.54 -0.38
C GLU A 117 -4.59 5.07 0.76
N LEU A 118 -4.42 3.81 1.16
CA LEU A 118 -4.99 3.29 2.39
C LEU A 118 -4.10 3.69 3.57
N LYS A 119 -4.72 4.29 4.58
CA LYS A 119 -4.10 4.63 5.86
C LYS A 119 -4.87 4.00 7.00
N GLU A 120 -4.17 3.87 8.13
CA GLU A 120 -4.79 3.53 9.41
C GLU A 120 -5.69 2.28 9.36
N CYS A 121 -5.27 1.28 8.59
CA CYS A 121 -5.99 0.02 8.49
C CYS A 121 -6.05 -0.68 9.85
N LYS A 122 -7.26 -1.02 10.29
CA LYS A 122 -7.56 -1.76 11.50
C LYS A 122 -8.37 -3.01 11.17
N ALA A 123 -8.13 -4.08 11.93
CA ALA A 123 -8.91 -5.30 11.88
C ALA A 123 -9.72 -5.50 13.16
N PHE A 124 -10.96 -5.95 13.03
CA PHE A 124 -11.93 -6.09 14.09
C PHE A 124 -12.59 -7.47 14.03
N LEU A 125 -13.05 -7.99 15.16
CA LEU A 125 -14.06 -9.04 15.18
C LEU A 125 -15.36 -8.52 14.54
N GLN A 126 -15.95 -9.33 13.66
CA GLN A 126 -17.20 -8.99 12.98
C GLN A 126 -18.37 -9.82 13.48
N SER A 127 -18.25 -11.14 13.42
CA SER A 127 -19.32 -12.05 13.83
C SER A 127 -18.77 -13.38 14.34
N SER A 128 -19.58 -14.02 15.19
CA SER A 128 -19.42 -15.41 15.61
C SER A 128 -20.64 -16.21 15.15
N PRO A 129 -20.47 -17.46 14.68
CA PRO A 129 -21.57 -18.31 14.27
C PRO A 129 -22.22 -19.06 15.46
N LEU A 130 -21.59 -19.06 16.64
CA LEU A 130 -22.09 -19.78 17.81
C LEU A 130 -22.93 -18.86 18.69
N LYS A 131 -24.11 -19.33 19.10
CA LYS A 131 -24.98 -18.60 20.04
C LYS A 131 -24.31 -18.40 21.39
N ASP A 132 -23.59 -19.43 21.85
CA ASP A 132 -22.97 -19.47 23.17
C ASP A 132 -21.53 -18.98 23.17
N CYS A 133 -20.99 -18.47 22.04
CA CYS A 133 -19.66 -17.86 22.01
C CYS A 133 -19.63 -16.64 21.10
N LYS A 134 -20.44 -15.65 21.46
CA LYS A 134 -20.72 -14.47 20.63
C LYS A 134 -20.28 -13.14 21.25
N VAL A 135 -19.78 -13.15 22.48
CA VAL A 135 -19.35 -11.92 23.15
C VAL A 135 -17.91 -11.62 22.73
N PRO A 136 -17.64 -10.53 22.00
CA PRO A 136 -16.29 -10.24 21.55
C PRO A 136 -15.42 -9.74 22.71
N LEU A 137 -14.15 -10.15 22.74
CA LEU A 137 -13.16 -9.67 23.70
C LEU A 137 -12.17 -8.73 23.01
N ASP A 138 -11.81 -7.64 23.68
CA ASP A 138 -10.82 -6.69 23.18
C ASP A 138 -9.36 -7.13 23.43
N ILE A 139 -9.11 -8.42 23.29
CA ILE A 139 -7.75 -8.97 23.33
C ILE A 139 -7.12 -8.77 21.95
N ASN A 140 -5.89 -8.28 21.92
CA ASN A 140 -5.17 -7.92 20.70
C ASN A 140 -5.90 -6.89 19.81
N GLY A 141 -6.82 -6.10 20.38
CA GLY A 141 -7.59 -5.11 19.63
C GLY A 141 -8.79 -5.69 18.88
N GLY A 142 -9.31 -6.86 19.28
CA GLY A 142 -10.46 -7.48 18.63
C GLY A 142 -11.71 -6.60 18.57
N VAL A 143 -11.91 -5.67 19.51
CA VAL A 143 -13.07 -4.76 19.55
C VAL A 143 -12.68 -3.34 19.14
N LYS A 144 -11.61 -2.79 19.72
CA LYS A 144 -11.15 -1.41 19.42
C LYS A 144 -10.45 -1.29 18.06
N GLY A 145 -10.06 -2.41 17.47
CA GLY A 145 -9.37 -2.50 16.20
C GLY A 145 -7.86 -2.67 16.35
N ALA A 146 -7.33 -3.75 15.80
CA ALA A 146 -5.90 -4.01 15.73
C ALA A 146 -5.29 -3.26 14.55
N HIS A 147 -4.38 -2.31 14.81
CA HIS A 147 -3.65 -1.61 13.76
C HIS A 147 -2.77 -2.59 12.97
N ILE A 148 -3.07 -2.81 11.69
CA ILE A 148 -2.47 -3.89 10.92
C ILE A 148 -0.95 -3.75 10.84
N ILE A 149 -0.44 -2.56 10.52
CA ILE A 149 1.01 -2.34 10.39
C ILE A 149 1.75 -2.54 11.72
N ALA A 150 1.15 -2.12 12.84
CA ALA A 150 1.80 -2.15 14.16
C ALA A 150 1.59 -3.47 14.92
N SER A 151 0.54 -4.23 14.58
CA SER A 151 0.09 -5.42 15.33
C SER A 151 0.19 -6.73 14.55
N SER A 152 0.98 -6.74 13.46
CA SER A 152 1.16 -7.94 12.64
C SER A 152 2.63 -8.22 12.31
N SER A 153 2.90 -9.48 11.96
CA SER A 153 4.10 -9.81 11.19
C SER A 153 3.80 -9.62 9.69
N HIS A 154 4.80 -9.12 8.96
CA HIS A 154 4.67 -8.84 7.54
C HIS A 154 5.47 -9.85 6.71
N ARG A 155 4.85 -10.38 5.66
CA ARG A 155 5.47 -11.26 4.68
C ARG A 155 5.16 -10.80 3.27
N LEU A 156 6.21 -10.56 2.48
CA LEU A 156 6.08 -10.30 1.05
C LEU A 156 5.80 -11.62 0.32
N LEU A 157 4.70 -11.69 -0.41
CA LEU A 157 4.39 -12.76 -1.35
C LEU A 157 4.60 -12.27 -2.79
N LYS A 158 4.61 -13.21 -3.74
CA LYS A 158 4.75 -12.88 -5.17
C LYS A 158 3.67 -11.89 -5.65
N ASN A 159 2.45 -12.01 -5.12
CA ASN A 159 1.26 -11.31 -5.64
C ASN A 159 0.59 -10.41 -4.58
N ALA A 160 1.09 -10.39 -3.34
CA ALA A 160 0.45 -9.70 -2.23
C ALA A 160 1.44 -9.38 -1.08
N ASN A 161 1.10 -8.38 -0.27
CA ASN A 161 1.72 -8.17 1.03
C ASN A 161 0.80 -8.79 2.10
N LEU A 162 1.29 -9.82 2.79
CA LEU A 162 0.53 -10.55 3.79
C LEU A 162 0.87 -10.04 5.20
N TYR A 163 -0.16 -9.63 5.94
CA TYR A 163 -0.07 -9.21 7.33
C TYR A 163 -0.76 -10.26 8.21
N SER A 164 -0.02 -10.81 9.17
CA SER A 164 -0.53 -11.84 10.10
C SER A 164 -0.74 -11.26 11.48
N LEU A 165 -2.00 -11.13 11.89
CA LEU A 165 -2.39 -10.56 13.18
C LEU A 165 -2.23 -11.58 14.31
N LYS A 166 -2.11 -11.06 15.54
CA LYS A 166 -2.32 -11.89 16.74
C LYS A 166 -3.78 -12.38 16.80
N PRO A 167 -4.07 -13.51 17.46
CA PRO A 167 -5.42 -14.06 17.47
C PRO A 167 -6.46 -13.15 18.12
N PHE A 168 -7.71 -13.24 17.66
CA PHE A 168 -8.88 -12.61 18.27
C PHE A 168 -9.75 -13.62 19.00
N PHE A 169 -10.58 -13.13 19.92
CA PHE A 169 -11.30 -13.99 20.86
C PHE A 169 -12.74 -13.56 21.05
N TYR A 170 -13.65 -14.53 20.95
CA TYR A 170 -14.99 -14.45 21.52
C TYR A 170 -15.03 -15.22 22.84
N THR A 171 -16.08 -15.01 23.63
CA THR A 171 -16.40 -15.82 24.80
C THR A 171 -17.90 -16.02 24.95
N SER A 172 -18.26 -16.98 25.81
CA SER A 172 -19.60 -17.24 26.31
C SER A 172 -20.01 -16.28 27.43
N ASP A 173 -19.01 -15.81 28.18
CA ASP A 173 -19.23 -15.01 29.38
C ASP A 173 -19.76 -13.63 28.99
N LYS A 174 -20.73 -13.13 29.77
CA LYS A 174 -21.15 -11.73 29.63
C LYS A 174 -19.94 -10.83 29.93
N PRO A 175 -19.75 -9.70 29.22
CA PRO A 175 -18.67 -8.78 29.56
C PRO A 175 -18.79 -8.41 31.04
N HIS A 176 -17.74 -8.66 31.83
CA HIS A 176 -17.71 -8.14 33.19
C HIS A 176 -17.69 -6.61 33.07
N THR A 177 -18.79 -5.95 33.43
CA THR A 177 -18.77 -4.53 33.72
C THR A 177 -17.79 -4.36 34.88
N VAL A 178 -16.68 -3.66 34.63
CA VAL A 178 -15.74 -3.28 35.69
C VAL A 178 -16.56 -2.48 36.71
N SER A 179 -16.91 -3.09 37.84
CA SER A 179 -17.44 -2.34 38.97
C SER A 179 -16.28 -1.51 39.51
N ASP A 180 -16.47 -0.19 39.55
CA ASP A 180 -15.56 0.78 40.15
C ASP A 180 -15.29 0.42 41.62
N ASN A 181 -14.29 -0.41 41.87
CA ASN A 181 -13.72 -0.59 43.20
C ASN A 181 -12.58 0.40 43.37
N LYS A 182 -12.95 1.67 43.52
CA LYS A 182 -12.07 2.69 44.05
C LYS A 182 -12.12 2.61 45.57
N LYS A 183 -11.14 1.94 46.19
CA LYS A 183 -10.73 2.15 47.59
C LYS A 183 -9.28 1.69 47.76
N TYR A 184 -8.39 2.66 47.67
CA TYR A 184 -7.19 2.76 48.50
C TYR A 184 -7.17 4.18 49.06
#